data_AF-A0A7C7ML98-F1
#
_entry.id   AF-A0A7C7ML98-F1
#
_cell.length_a   1.000
_cell.length_b   1.000
_cell.length_c   1.000
_cell.angle_alpha   90.00
_cell.angle_beta   90.00
_cell.angle_gamma   90.00
#
_symmetry.space_group_name_H-M   'P 1'
#
loop_
_entity.id
_entity.type
_entity.pdbx_description
1 polymer ?
#
loop_
_entity_poly.entity_id
_entity_poly.type
_entity_poly.pdbx_seq_one_letter_code
_entity_poly.pdbx_strand_id
1 'polypeptide(L)' 'MNFPNFPPTLKGISDLIILLRGPNGCPWDKKQTADSLTGHLIEECYELVEAIEKKDYNNI' A
#
# COMPACT_ATOMS: atom_id res chain seq x y z
N MET A 1 9.23 -1.60 17.52
CA MET A 1 7.89 -2.20 17.40
C MET A 1 8.08 -3.60 16.83
N ASN A 2 7.45 -4.62 17.42
CA ASN A 2 7.44 -5.96 16.82
C ASN A 2 6.19 -6.05 15.94
N PHE A 3 6.36 -5.96 14.63
CA PHE A 3 5.26 -6.18 13.69
C PHE A 3 5.02 -7.69 13.52
N PRO A 4 3.76 -8.14 13.45
CA PRO A 4 3.46 -9.51 13.05
C PRO A 4 4.02 -9.78 11.65
N ASN A 5 4.44 -11.02 11.40
CA ASN A 5 4.75 -11.45 10.04
C ASN A 5 3.44 -11.69 9.27
N PHE A 6 3.14 -10.86 8.28
CA PHE A 6 1.96 -11.01 7.43
C PHE A 6 2.32 -11.82 6.17
N PRO A 7 1.49 -12.80 5.77
CA PRO A 7 1.77 -13.58 4.57
C PRO A 7 1.66 -12.68 3.31
N PRO A 8 2.48 -12.90 2.27
CA PRO A 8 2.44 -12.13 1.01
C PRO A 8 1.23 -12.52 0.17
N THR A 9 0.05 -12.19 0.68
CA THR A 9 -1.26 -12.49 0.11
C THR A 9 -2.14 -11.26 0.25
N LEU A 10 -3.20 -11.15 -0.56
CA LEU A 10 -4.17 -10.08 -0.41
C LEU A 10 -4.78 -10.03 1.00
N LYS A 11 -4.99 -11.20 1.62
CA LYS A 11 -5.47 -11.27 3.00
C LYS A 11 -4.44 -10.69 3.98
N GLY A 12 -3.16 -11.03 3.84
CA GLY A 12 -2.10 -10.49 4.68
C GLY A 12 -1.93 -8.97 4.54
N ILE A 13 -2.06 -8.44 3.32
CA ILE A 13 -2.09 -6.99 3.09
C ILE A 13 -3.28 -6.34 3.79
N SER A 14 -4.48 -6.94 3.69
CA SER A 14 -5.66 -6.46 4.40
C SER A 14 -5.47 -6.47 5.92
N ASP A 15 -4.89 -7.54 6.48
CA ASP A 15 -4.60 -7.65 7.90
C ASP A 15 -3.57 -6.59 8.37
N LEU A 16 -2.56 -6.29 7.55
CA LEU A 16 -1.62 -5.20 7.79
C LEU A 16 -2.33 -3.84 7.80
N ILE A 17 -3.18 -3.56 6.81
CA ILE A 17 -3.94 -2.29 6.74
C ILE A 17 -4.85 -2.14 7.97
N ILE A 18 -5.51 -3.22 8.40
CA ILE A 18 -6.33 -3.24 9.62
C ILE A 18 -5.48 -2.87 10.85
N LEU A 19 -4.28 -3.45 10.98
CA LEU A 19 -3.36 -3.12 12.08
C LEU A 19 -2.96 -1.64 12.05
N LEU A 20 -2.56 -1.13 10.88
CA LEU A 20 -2.11 0.25 10.70
C LEU A 20 -3.23 1.27 10.97
N ARG A 21 -4.48 0.91 10.71
CA ARG A 21 -5.65 1.76 10.98
C ARG A 21 -6.27 1.55 12.37
N GLY A 22 -5.81 0.56 13.13
CA GLY A 22 -6.32 0.22 14.47
C GLY A 22 -5.93 1.23 15.56
N PRO A 23 -6.43 1.12 16.81
CA PRO A 23 -6.25 2.12 17.86
C PRO A 23 -4.81 2.59 18.10
N ASN A 24 -3.83 1.69 18.02
CA ASN A 24 -2.40 1.98 18.20
C ASN A 24 -1.62 2.09 16.87
N GLY A 25 -2.32 2.09 15.74
CA GLY A 25 -1.73 2.16 14.41
C GLY A 25 -1.30 3.57 13.99
N CYS A 26 -0.74 3.66 12.80
CA CYS A 26 -0.16 4.86 12.22
C CYS A 26 -1.16 6.03 12.12
N PRO A 27 -0.83 7.23 12.62
CA PRO A 27 -1.70 8.40 12.53
C PRO A 27 -2.01 8.85 11.10
N TRP A 28 -1.11 8.62 10.14
CA TRP A 28 -1.33 8.97 8.74
C TRP A 28 -2.33 8.01 8.09
N ASP A 29 -2.15 6.69 8.27
CA ASP A 29 -3.03 5.66 7.70
C ASP A 29 -4.47 5.82 8.19
N LYS A 30 -4.66 6.15 9.47
CA LYS A 30 -6.00 6.40 10.05
C LYS A 30 -6.76 7.53 9.39
N LYS A 31 -6.05 8.56 8.89
CA LYS A 31 -6.65 9.74 8.26
C LYS A 31 -7.03 9.49 6.80
N GLN A 32 -6.52 8.43 6.18
CA GLN A 32 -6.75 8.17 4.77
C GLN A 32 -8.20 7.74 4.49
N THR A 33 -8.75 8.28 3.41
CA THR A 33 -10.03 7.90 2.81
C THR A 33 -9.77 7.43 1.37
N ALA A 34 -10.79 6.85 0.71
CA ALA A 34 -10.68 6.51 -0.71
C ALA A 34 -10.39 7.76 -1.56
N ASP A 35 -11.03 8.88 -1.24
CA ASP A 35 -10.83 10.15 -1.93
C ASP A 35 -9.40 10.68 -1.77
N SER A 36 -8.83 10.64 -0.56
CA SER A 36 -7.46 11.12 -0.32
C SER A 36 -6.40 10.25 -0.99
N LEU A 37 -6.67 8.95 -1.16
CA LEU A 37 -5.75 7.99 -1.77
C LEU A 37 -5.89 7.90 -3.30
N THR A 38 -6.94 8.46 -3.89
CA THR A 38 -7.17 8.35 -5.34
C THR A 38 -6.02 8.94 -6.15
N GLY A 39 -5.46 10.08 -5.74
CA GLY A 39 -4.29 10.68 -6.40
C GLY A 39 -3.07 9.77 -6.36
N HIS A 40 -2.75 9.22 -5.17
CA HIS A 40 -1.65 8.28 -5.00
C HIS A 40 -1.82 7.02 -5.86
N LEU A 41 -3.04 6.45 -5.92
CA LEU A 41 -3.29 5.28 -6.76
C LEU A 41 -3.04 5.56 -8.24
N ILE A 42 -3.39 6.77 -8.71
CA ILE A 42 -3.13 7.18 -10.10
C ILE A 42 -1.63 7.29 -10.36
N GLU A 43 -0.88 7.91 -9.44
CA GLU A 43 0.59 8.03 -9.54
C GLU A 43 1.26 6.64 -9.64
N GLU A 44 0.90 5.71 -8.75
CA GLU A 44 1.42 4.32 -8.77
C GLU A 44 1.07 3.59 -10.08
N CYS A 45 -0.11 3.85 -10.67
CA CYS A 45 -0.45 3.29 -11.97
C CYS A 45 0.45 3.83 -13.09
N TYR A 46 0.83 5.11 -13.04
CA TYR A 46 1.77 5.68 -13.98
C TYR A 46 3.19 5.12 -13.79
N GLU A 47 3.64 4.95 -12.54
CA GLU A 47 4.94 4.33 -12.24
C GLU A 47 4.99 2.88 -12.76
N LEU A 48 3.93 2.11 -12.57
CA LEU A 48 3.83 0.75 -13.11
C LEU A 48 3.91 0.74 -14.64
N VAL A 49 3.19 1.65 -15.32
CA VAL A 49 3.27 1.78 -16.79
C VAL A 49 4.69 2.12 -17.22
N GLU A 50 5.35 3.06 -16.56
CA GLU A 50 6.72 3.46 -16.85
C GLU A 50 7.71 2.28 -16.68
N ALA A 51 7.56 1.48 -15.62
CA ALA A 51 8.39 0.30 -15.38
C ALA A 51 8.22 -0.74 -16.52
N ILE A 52 6.99 -0.98 -16.97
CA ILE A 52 6.70 -1.87 -18.09
C ILE A 52 7.33 -1.36 -19.39
N GLU A 53 7.15 -0.08 -19.72
CA GLU A 53 7.69 0.54 -20.94
C GLU A 53 9.23 0.47 -20.99
N LYS A 54 9.88 0.65 -19.83
CA LYS A 54 11.34 0.54 -19.68
C LYS A 54 11.84 -0.90 -19.57
N LYS A 55 10.96 -1.90 -19.53
CA LYS A 55 11.29 -3.32 -19.25
C LYS A 55 12.02 -3.52 -17.92
N ASP A 56 11.72 -2.69 -16.94
CA ASP A 56 12.29 -2.75 -15.60
C ASP A 56 11.43 -3.61 -14.68
N TYR A 57 11.44 -4.92 -14.92
CA TYR A 57 10.59 -5.87 -14.21
C TYR A 57 10.95 -6.07 -12.74
N ASN A 58 12.08 -5.54 -12.28
CA ASN A 58 12.40 -5.52 -10.85
C ASN A 58 11.63 -4.44 -10.08
N ASN A 59 11.09 -3.44 -10.80
CA ASN A 59 10.29 -2.34 -10.27
C ASN A 59 8.79 -2.51 -10.61
N ILE A 60 8.35 -3.76 -10.74
CA ILE A 60 6.94 -4.18 -10.83
C ILE A 60 6.66 -5.07 -9.61
#